data_AF-A0AAT9L8U2-F1
#
_entry.id   AF-A0AAT9L8U2-F1
#
_cell.length_a   1.000
_cell.length_b   1.000
_cell.length_c   1.000
_cell.angle_alpha   90.00
_cell.angle_beta   90.00
_cell.angle_gamma   90.00
#
_symmetry.space_group_name_H-M   'P 1'
#
loop_
_entity.id
_entity.type
_entity.pdbx_description
1 polymer ?
#
loop_
_entity_poly.entity_id
_entity_poly.type
_entity_poly.pdbx_seq_one_letter_code
_entity_poly.pdbx_strand_id
1 'polypeptide(L)' 'MISVSGLSRTYGLPGLRTGWVYGAPQVAEAGAERTFLTSIASSVLCEALACPAPDRHEDYVRAHHRLCTPG' A
#
# COMPACT_ATOMS: atom_id res chain seq x y z
N MET A 1 5.34 -8.30 15.69
CA MET A 1 6.01 -7.92 14.42
C MET A 1 5.20 -6.79 13.78
N ILE A 2 5.86 -5.80 13.16
CA ILE A 2 5.21 -4.71 12.43
C ILE A 2 5.69 -4.77 10.98
N SER A 3 4.77 -4.69 10.03
CA SER A 3 5.05 -4.63 8.60
C SER A 3 4.42 -3.37 8.01
N VAL A 4 5.14 -2.71 7.11
CA VAL A 4 4.67 -1.53 6.39
C VAL A 4 4.79 -1.81 4.91
N SER A 5 3.72 -1.60 4.15
CA SER A 5 3.70 -1.88 2.73
C SER A 5 2.78 -0.90 1.99
N GLY A 6 2.79 -0.96 0.67
CA GLY A 6 1.97 -0.10 -0.18
C GLY A 6 2.11 -0.39 -1.66
N LEU A 7 1.37 0.35 -2.47
CA LEU A 7 1.26 0.10 -3.91
C LEU A 7 2.40 0.72 -4.75
N SER A 8 3.32 1.44 -4.12
CA SER A 8 4.35 2.21 -4.83
C SER A 8 5.38 1.36 -5.58
N ARG A 9 5.74 0.17 -5.05
CA ARG A 9 6.81 -0.66 -5.61
C ARG A 9 6.27 -1.83 -6.42
N THR A 10 5.85 -2.90 -5.75
CA THR A 10 5.41 -4.15 -6.39
C THR A 10 4.26 -3.94 -7.37
N TYR A 11 3.36 -3.01 -7.08
CA TYR A 11 2.22 -2.70 -7.94
C TYR A 11 2.52 -1.63 -9.00
N GLY A 12 3.63 -0.90 -8.88
CA GLY A 12 3.97 0.17 -9.83
C GLY A 12 3.00 1.36 -9.81
N LEU A 13 2.29 1.60 -8.71
CA LEU A 13 1.28 2.66 -8.57
C LEU A 13 1.69 3.74 -7.55
N PRO A 14 2.87 4.37 -7.67
CA PRO A 14 3.34 5.34 -6.67
C PRO A 14 2.48 6.62 -6.60
N GLY A 15 1.77 6.96 -7.68
CA GLY A 15 0.88 8.13 -7.74
C GLY A 15 -0.38 8.01 -6.88
N LEU A 16 -0.79 6.79 -6.52
CA LEU A 16 -1.96 6.56 -5.67
C LEU A 16 -1.68 6.86 -4.19
N ARG A 17 -0.41 7.02 -3.79
CA ARG A 17 -0.01 7.35 -2.41
C ARG A 17 -0.63 6.42 -1.35
N THR A 18 -0.95 5.19 -1.72
CA THR A 18 -1.69 4.25 -0.86
C THR A 18 -0.74 3.24 -0.25
N GLY A 19 -0.76 3.17 1.08
CA GLY A 19 0.01 2.23 1.88
C GLY A 19 -0.73 1.87 3.17
N TRP A 20 -0.23 0.87 3.87
CA TRP A 20 -0.82 0.34 5.09
C TRP A 20 0.23 -0.15 6.07
N VAL A 21 -0.18 -0.27 7.33
CA VAL A 21 0.58 -0.90 8.40
C VAL A 21 -0.17 -2.16 8.82
N TYR A 22 0.55 -3.26 8.96
CA TYR A 22 0.04 -4.52 9.49
C TYR A 22 0.82 -4.90 10.75
N GLY A 23 0.11 -5.22 11.83
CA GLY A 23 0.72 -5.52 13.12
C GLY A 23 -0.32 -5.88 14.16
N ALA A 24 0.10 -5.92 15.43
CA ALA A 24 -0.82 -6.15 16.54
C ALA A 24 -1.88 -5.02 16.61
N PRO A 25 -3.13 -5.31 17.03
CA PRO A 25 -4.22 -4.33 17.04
C PRO A 25 -3.85 -3.01 17.71
N GLN A 26 -3.19 -3.08 18.89
CA GLN A 26 -2.76 -1.89 19.62
C GLN A 26 -1.78 -0.99 18.82
N VAL A 27 -1.02 -1.55 17.89
CA VAL A 27 -0.11 -0.78 17.01
C VAL A 27 -0.90 -0.13 15.88
N ALA A 28 -1.83 -0.85 15.26
CA ALA A 28 -2.64 -0.34 14.18
C ALA A 28 -3.55 0.80 14.67
N GLU A 29 -4.19 0.63 15.82
CA GLU A 29 -5.02 1.63 16.48
C GLU A 29 -4.21 2.87 16.84
N ALA A 30 -3.06 2.71 17.50
CA ALA A 30 -2.19 3.83 17.84
C ALA A 30 -1.72 4.60 16.61
N GLY A 31 -1.48 3.92 15.48
CA GLY A 31 -1.17 4.54 14.20
C GLY A 31 -2.35 5.32 13.62
N ALA A 32 -3.54 4.71 13.58
CA ALA A 32 -4.76 5.36 13.11
C ALA A 32 -5.06 6.65 13.89
N GLU A 33 -4.99 6.60 15.22
CA GLU A 33 -5.18 7.75 16.12
C GLU A 33 -4.21 8.91 15.85
N ARG A 34 -3.01 8.64 15.34
CA ARG A 34 -1.96 9.64 15.09
C ARG A 34 -1.88 10.08 13.64
N THR A 35 -2.70 9.53 12.76
CA THR A 35 -2.68 9.82 11.32
C THR A 35 -2.90 11.31 11.03
N PHE A 36 -3.69 12.00 11.87
CA PHE A 36 -3.92 13.45 11.78
C PHE A 36 -2.67 14.31 11.93
N LEU A 37 -1.61 13.81 12.58
CA LEU A 37 -0.35 14.53 12.76
C LEU A 37 0.55 14.49 11.52
N THR A 38 0.25 13.63 10.55
CA THR A 38 1.13 13.40 9.39
C THR A 38 0.45 13.62 8.05
N SER A 39 -0.77 13.09 7.89
CA SER A 39 -1.45 13.07 6.59
C SER A 39 -2.95 13.34 6.68
N ILE A 40 -3.53 13.37 7.87
CA ILE A 40 -4.98 13.50 8.12
C ILE A 40 -5.76 12.29 7.64
N ALA A 41 -5.80 12.07 6.33
CA ALA A 41 -6.40 10.91 5.70
C ALA A 41 -5.84 10.74 4.29
N SER A 42 -5.97 9.55 3.74
CA SER A 42 -5.74 9.32 2.30
C SER A 42 -6.83 10.00 1.45
N SER A 43 -6.50 10.29 0.20
CA SER A 43 -7.48 10.80 -0.77
C SER A 43 -8.50 9.73 -1.13
N VAL A 44 -9.80 10.06 -1.00
CA VAL A 44 -10.92 9.16 -1.35
C VAL A 44 -10.80 8.66 -2.80
N LEU A 45 -10.42 9.54 -3.74
CA LEU A 45 -10.23 9.15 -5.14
C LEU A 45 -9.08 8.14 -5.29
N CYS A 46 -7.97 8.39 -4.60
CA CYS A 46 -6.82 7.49 -4.65
C CYS A 46 -7.14 6.12 -4.03
N GLU A 47 -7.86 6.11 -2.90
CA GLU A 47 -8.33 4.88 -2.28
C GLU A 47 -9.28 4.11 -3.20
N ALA A 48 -10.26 4.78 -3.82
CA ALA A 48 -11.19 4.14 -4.76
C ALA A 48 -10.45 3.48 -5.94
N LEU A 49 -9.41 4.13 -6.47
CA LEU A 49 -8.57 3.58 -7.53
C LEU A 49 -7.63 2.46 -7.04
N ALA A 50 -7.25 2.49 -5.76
CA ALA A 50 -6.36 1.51 -5.15
C ALA A 50 -7.10 0.23 -4.70
N CYS A 51 -8.37 0.33 -4.31
CA CYS A 51 -9.18 -0.78 -3.77
C CYS A 51 -9.16 -2.05 -4.63
N PRO A 52 -9.24 -2.00 -5.98
CA PRO A 52 -9.21 -3.21 -6.81
C PRO A 52 -7.81 -3.80 -7.01
N ALA A 53 -6.74 -3.10 -6.63
CA ALA A 53 -5.37 -3.53 -6.94
C ALA A 53 -4.97 -4.84 -6.24
N PRO A 54 -5.30 -5.09 -4.95
CA PRO A 54 -5.03 -6.36 -4.29
C PRO A 54 -5.69 -7.57 -4.96
N ASP A 55 -6.87 -7.42 -5.56
CA ASP A 55 -7.56 -8.52 -6.28
C ASP A 55 -6.76 -9.01 -7.49
N ARG A 56 -5.85 -8.17 -8.00
CA ARG A 56 -4.97 -8.44 -9.13
C ARG A 56 -3.51 -8.59 -8.72
N HIS A 57 -3.25 -8.88 -7.44
CA HIS A 57 -1.90 -8.93 -6.88
C HIS A 57 -0.93 -9.78 -7.72
N GLU A 58 -1.36 -10.96 -8.15
CA GLU A 58 -0.51 -11.88 -8.93
C GLU A 58 -0.10 -11.31 -10.29
N ASP A 59 -0.98 -10.55 -10.95
CA ASP A 59 -0.65 -9.86 -12.21
C ASP A 59 0.48 -8.87 -12.01
N TYR A 60 0.38 -8.05 -10.95
CA TYR A 60 1.36 -7.03 -10.60
C TYR A 60 2.70 -7.66 -10.20
N VAL A 61 2.69 -8.69 -9.35
CA VAL A 61 3.89 -9.42 -8.95
C VAL A 61 4.59 -10.04 -10.16
N ARG A 62 3.83 -10.68 -11.06
CA ARG A 62 4.38 -11.25 -12.30
C ARG A 62 4.99 -10.18 -13.19
N ALA A 63 4.31 -9.06 -13.37
CA ALA A 63 4.84 -7.92 -14.12
C ALA A 63 6.12 -7.37 -13.48
N HIS A 64 6.14 -7.22 -12.16
CA HIS A 64 7.31 -6.76 -11.42
C HIS A 64 8.51 -7.72 -11.57
N HIS A 65 8.31 -9.03 -11.41
CA HIS A 65 9.39 -10.01 -11.60
C HIS A 65 9.95 -9.99 -13.02
N ARG A 66 9.12 -9.83 -14.06
CA ARG A 66 9.59 -9.69 -15.44
C ARG A 66 10.52 -8.48 -15.62
N LEU A 67 10.25 -7.38 -14.92
CA LEU A 67 11.07 -6.17 -14.98
C LEU A 67 12.36 -6.27 -14.15
N CYS A 68 12.36 -7.09 -13.10
CA CYS A 68 13.50 -7.23 -12.18
C CYS A 68 14.41 -8.42 -12.48
N THR A 69 14.01 -9.34 -13.36
CA THR A 69 14.86 -10.47 -13.75
C THR A 69 15.88 -9.98 -14.79
N PRO A 70 17.20 -10.18 -14.58
CA PRO A 70 18.20 -9.86 -15.60
C PRO A 70 17.97 -10.71 -16.85
N GLY A 71 18.06 -10.09 -18.02
CA GLY A 71 18.16 -10.80 -19.31
C GLY A 71 19.54 -11.41 -19.50
#